data_AF-A0A497BMS7-F1
#
_entry.id   AF-A0A497BMS7-F1
#
_cell.length_a   1.000
_cell.length_b   1.000
_cell.length_c   1.000
_cell.angle_alpha   90.00
_cell.angle_beta   90.00
_cell.angle_gamma   90.00
#
_symmetry.space_group_name_H-M   'P 1'
#
loop_
_entity.id
_entity.type
_entity.pdbx_description
1 polymer ?
#
loop_
_entity_poly.entity_id
_entity_poly.type
_entity_poly.pdbx_seq_one_letter_code
_entity_poly.pdbx_strand_id
1 'polypeptide(L)' 'VVALERSQPATVGVQTGDGILGLRQVQLEGKRVTAAEEFIRGQRGFVGAVLPC' A
#
# COMPACT_ATOMS: atom_id res chain seq x y z
N VAL A 1 -4.23 5.70 9.73
CA VAL A 1 -4.52 4.27 9.47
C VAL A 1 -5.93 3.99 9.96
N VAL A 2 -6.74 3.26 9.20
CA VAL A 2 -8.11 2.88 9.57
C VAL A 2 -8.31 1.40 9.25
N ALA A 3 -9.21 0.73 9.98
CA ALA A 3 -9.60 -0.63 9.65
C ALA A 3 -10.39 -0.62 8.33
N LEU A 4 -10.04 -1.53 7.42
CA LEU A 4 -10.84 -1.76 6.20
C LEU A 4 -11.93 -2.78 6.52
N GLU A 5 -13.15 -2.46 6.11
CA GLU A 5 -14.24 -3.45 6.08
C GLU A 5 -13.84 -4.62 5.17
N ARG A 6 -14.27 -5.85 5.49
CA ARG A 6 -13.94 -7.05 4.67
C ARG A 6 -14.36 -6.91 3.20
N SER A 7 -15.35 -6.06 2.91
CA SER A 7 -15.85 -5.76 1.57
C SER A 7 -15.04 -4.72 0.81
N GLN A 8 -14.01 -4.12 1.41
CA GLN A 8 -13.13 -3.14 0.78
C GLN A 8 -11.79 -3.80 0.41
N PRO A 9 -11.66 -4.41 -0.78
CA PRO A 9 -10.42 -5.02 -1.19
C PRO A 9 -9.32 -3.96 -1.34
N ALA A 10 -8.09 -4.28 -0.92
CA ALA A 10 -6.91 -3.51 -1.24
C ALA A 10 -6.09 -4.30 -2.28
N THR A 11 -5.70 -3.66 -3.38
CA THR A 11 -4.93 -4.33 -4.45
C THR A 11 -3.50 -4.64 -4.03
N VAL A 12 -2.99 -3.92 -3.04
CA VAL A 12 -1.65 -4.12 -2.48
C VAL A 12 -1.66 -3.87 -0.98
N GLY A 13 -0.77 -4.54 -0.26
CA GLY A 13 -0.64 -4.39 1.19
C GLY A 13 0.78 -4.62 1.66
N VAL A 14 1.05 -4.18 2.90
CA VAL A 14 2.32 -4.36 3.59
C VAL A 14 2.14 -5.46 4.62
N GLN A 15 3.00 -6.47 4.60
CA GLN A 15 3.04 -7.45 5.67
C GLN A 15 3.54 -6.77 6.95
N THR A 16 2.80 -6.94 8.03
CA THR A 16 3.14 -6.45 9.36
C THR A 16 3.43 -7.62 10.30
N GLY A 17 3.75 -7.35 11.57
CA GLY A 17 3.90 -8.39 12.59
C GLY A 17 2.60 -9.15 12.88
N ASP A 18 1.44 -8.55 12.59
CA ASP A 18 0.12 -9.16 12.76
C ASP A 18 -0.76 -8.91 11.54
N GLY A 19 -0.59 -9.74 10.51
CA GLY A 19 -1.39 -9.68 9.29
C GLY A 19 -0.90 -8.63 8.28
N ILE A 20 -1.81 -8.18 7.42
CA ILE A 20 -1.51 -7.32 6.26
C ILE A 20 -2.22 -5.98 6.40
N LEU A 21 -1.46 -4.89 6.29
CA LEU A 21 -2.00 -3.55 6.14
C LEU A 21 -2.30 -3.27 4.66
N GLY A 22 -3.58 -3.28 4.29
CA GLY A 22 -4.02 -2.94 2.94
C GLY A 22 -3.81 -1.46 2.62
N LEU A 23 -3.15 -1.15 1.49
CA LEU A 23 -2.94 0.21 1.01
C LEU A 23 -4.07 0.60 0.05
N ARG A 24 -4.75 1.71 0.36
CA ARG A 24 -5.78 2.31 -0.52
C ARG A 24 -5.26 3.57 -1.20
N GLN A 25 -4.53 4.37 -0.46
CA GLN A 25 -3.90 5.60 -0.93
C GLN A 25 -2.51 5.73 -0.32
N VAL A 26 -1.63 6.39 -1.04
CA VAL A 26 -0.27 6.73 -0.59
C VAL A 26 0.05 8.17 -0.94
N GLN A 27 0.97 8.76 -0.18
CA GLN A 27 1.59 10.03 -0.51
C GLN A 27 3.09 9.82 -0.47
N LEU A 28 3.73 10.03 -1.62
CA LEU A 28 5.18 10.12 -1.66
C LEU A 28 5.58 11.53 -1.25
N GLU A 29 6.68 11.66 -0.53
CA GLU A 29 7.19 12.95 -0.06
C GLU A 29 7.19 14.00 -1.19
N GLY A 30 6.68 15.19 -0.90
CA GLY A 30 6.54 16.28 -1.87
C GLY A 30 5.52 16.07 -3.00
N LYS A 31 4.79 14.94 -3.04
CA LYS A 31 3.75 14.67 -4.04
C LYS A 31 2.35 14.73 -3.43
N ARG A 32 1.34 14.79 -4.30
CA ARG A 32 -0.07 14.66 -3.91
C ARG A 32 -0.40 13.22 -3.53
N VAL A 33 -1.48 13.05 -2.76
CA VAL A 33 -2.06 11.74 -2.49
C VAL A 33 -2.52 11.08 -3.81
N THR A 34 -2.26 9.78 -3.97
CA THR A 34 -2.69 8.98 -5.13
C THR A 34 -3.25 7.64 -4.66
N ALA A 35 -4.02 6.97 -5.53
CA ALA A 35 -4.51 5.62 -5.29
C ALA A 35 -3.35 4.61 -5.29
N ALA A 36 -3.40 3.61 -4.41
CA ALA A 36 -2.33 2.63 -4.31
C ALA A 36 -2.15 1.82 -5.61
N GLU A 37 -3.25 1.54 -6.32
CA GLU A 37 -3.26 0.87 -7.62
C GLU A 37 -2.54 1.66 -8.72
N GLU A 38 -2.63 3.00 -8.65
CA GLU A 38 -1.92 3.88 -9.57
C GLU A 38 -0.43 3.93 -9.23
N PHE A 39 -0.10 4.03 -7.94
CA PHE A 39 1.27 4.06 -7.45
C PHE A 39 2.10 2.82 -7.87
N ILE A 40 1.53 1.62 -7.78
CA ILE A 40 2.26 0.38 -8.12
C ILE A 40 2.41 0.15 -9.62
N ARG A 41 1.68 0.92 -10.46
CA ARG A 41 1.72 0.73 -11.91
C ARG A 41 3.10 1.10 -12.44
N GLY A 42 3.81 0.13 -13.01
CA GLY A 42 5.16 0.32 -13.55
C GLY A 42 6.29 0.19 -12.52
N GLN A 43 5.97 -0.05 -11.24
CA GLN A 43 6.96 -0.34 -10.20
C GLN A 43 7.40 -1.82 -10.28
N ARG A 44 8.46 -2.10 -11.05
CA ARG A 44 9.08 -3.43 -11.08
C ARG A 44 9.80 -3.69 -9.74
N GLY A 45 9.62 -4.89 -9.17
CA GLY A 45 10.24 -5.27 -7.91
C GLY A 45 9.52 -4.78 -6.65
N PHE A 46 8.31 -4.22 -6.78
CA PHE A 46 7.53 -3.75 -5.63
C PHE A 46 7.08 -4.90 -4.70
N VAL A 47 6.64 -6.02 -5.28
CA VAL A 47 6.25 -7.20 -4.50
C VAL A 47 7.50 -7.80 -3.85
N GLY A 48 7.49 -7.93 -2.53
CA GLY A 48 8.63 -8.42 -1.74
C GLY A 48 9.62 -7.32 -1.34
N ALA A 49 9.41 -6.07 -1.74
CA ALA A 49 10.18 -4.94 -1.22
C ALA A 49 9.94 -4.78 0.29
N VAL A 50 11.00 -4.45 1.02
CA VAL A 50 10.96 -4.24 2.47
C VAL A 50 10.98 -2.75 2.76
N LEU A 51 10.06 -2.28 3.59
CA LEU A 51 10.10 -0.93 4.11
C LEU A 51 11.22 -0.83 5.17
N PRO A 52 12.20 0.08 5.01
CA PRO A 52 13.25 0.27 6.01
C PRO A 52 12.67 0.73 7.35
N CYS A 53 13.32 0.34 8.44
CA CYS A 53 13.04 0.81 9.79
C CYS A 53 13.85 2.05 10.17
#